data_AF-A0A382CYW4-F1
#
_entry.id   AF-A0A382CYW4-F1
#
_cell.length_a   1.000
_cell.length_b   1.000
_cell.length_c   1.000
_cell.angle_alpha   90.00
_cell.angle_beta   90.00
_cell.angle_gamma   90.00
#
_symmetry.space_group_name_H-M   'P 1'
#
loop_
_entity.id
_entity.type
_entity.pdbx_description
1 polymer ?
#
loop_
_entity_poly.entity_id
_entity_poly.type
_entity_poly.pdbx_seq_one_letter_code
_entity_poly.pdbx_strand_id
1 'polypeptide(L)'
;MTPNLKISAKQKTQAYILYSSGHSQHSIIEQLKKHFEENTISLRILSRWISSFKKLPESATKLDEPFQWNKCDDYGIPWTNSLKLLELCHHYYEREDKTPSARQAKWWWKVSQAGPDLRANQIAELGNLYSDREVEGMVTGDAPVFDDLNAYITYKPYHTNRVRTYARFINMNGIKPLKPKSDESNTTGGLKNTL
;
A
#
# COMPACT_ATOMS: atom_id res chain seq x y z
N MET A 1 -9.10 9.45 26.10
CA MET A 1 -8.94 8.20 25.36
C MET A 1 -7.66 8.28 24.54
N THR A 2 -6.64 7.50 24.88
CA THR A 2 -5.44 7.32 24.05
C THR A 2 -5.84 6.49 22.84
N PRO A 3 -5.69 6.99 21.59
CA PRO A 3 -5.98 6.18 20.42
C PRO A 3 -5.07 4.95 20.44
N ASN A 4 -5.65 3.79 20.12
CA ASN A 4 -4.93 2.54 19.92
C ASN A 4 -3.71 2.79 19.02
N LEU A 5 -2.51 2.38 19.46
CA LEU A 5 -1.25 2.63 18.76
C LEU A 5 -1.30 2.23 17.27
N LYS A 6 -1.96 1.12 16.94
CA LYS A 6 -2.14 0.67 15.55
C LYS A 6 -3.05 1.59 14.74
N ILE A 7 -4.11 2.12 15.35
CA ILE A 7 -5.00 3.09 14.69
C ILE A 7 -4.27 4.42 14.48
N SER A 8 -3.45 4.84 15.45
CA SER A 8 -2.62 6.05 15.35
C SER A 8 -1.59 5.94 14.21
N ALA A 9 -0.91 4.80 14.08
CA ALA A 9 0.05 4.56 12.99
C ALA A 9 -0.64 4.64 11.62
N LYS A 10 -1.76 3.94 11.43
CA LYS A 10 -2.54 4.00 10.18
C LYS A 10 -3.01 5.41 9.84
N GLN A 11 -3.51 6.16 10.83
CA GLN A 11 -3.89 7.55 10.62
C GLN A 11 -2.70 8.42 10.22
N LYS A 12 -1.51 8.18 10.80
CA LYS A 12 -0.28 8.90 10.46
C LYS A 12 0.18 8.60 9.04
N THR A 13 0.15 7.34 8.62
CA THR A 13 0.44 6.89 7.25
C THR A 13 -0.49 7.58 6.26
N GLN A 14 -1.81 7.52 6.49
CA GLN A 14 -2.79 8.14 5.59
C GLN A 14 -2.68 9.67 5.58
N ALA A 15 -2.40 10.30 6.73
CA ALA A 15 -2.14 11.73 6.81
C ALA A 15 -0.91 12.13 5.99
N TYR A 16 0.15 11.32 6.02
CA TYR A 16 1.36 11.58 5.23
C TYR A 16 1.09 11.43 3.74
N ILE A 17 0.42 10.37 3.29
CA ILE A 17 0.10 10.16 1.87
C ILE A 17 -0.70 11.35 1.32
N LEU A 18 -1.71 11.83 2.06
CA LEU A 18 -2.49 12.99 1.66
C LEU A 18 -1.64 14.27 1.65
N TYR A 19 -0.75 14.44 2.63
CA TYR A 19 0.19 15.57 2.68
C TYR A 19 1.14 15.57 1.49
N SER A 20 1.75 14.42 1.14
CA SER A 20 2.68 14.32 0.01
C SER A 20 1.96 14.50 -1.34
N SER A 21 0.67 14.19 -1.41
CA SER A 21 -0.19 14.51 -2.56
C SER A 21 -0.66 15.98 -2.60
N GLY A 22 -0.20 16.84 -1.69
CA GLY A 22 -0.48 18.29 -1.73
C GLY A 22 -1.80 18.72 -1.08
N HIS A 23 -2.48 17.84 -0.33
CA HIS A 23 -3.71 18.22 0.35
C HIS A 23 -3.45 19.25 1.47
N SER A 24 -4.36 20.22 1.60
CA SER A 24 -4.35 21.16 2.71
C SER A 24 -4.65 20.45 4.04
N GLN A 25 -4.21 21.02 5.15
CA GLN A 25 -4.46 20.44 6.48
C GLN A 25 -5.95 20.20 6.76
N HIS A 26 -6.83 21.11 6.29
CA HIS A 26 -8.28 20.94 6.37
C HIS A 26 -8.77 19.76 5.50
N SER A 27 -8.28 19.65 4.26
CA SER A 27 -8.63 18.52 3.39
C SER A 27 -8.19 17.18 3.97
N ILE A 28 -7.00 17.12 4.59
CA ILE A 28 -6.49 15.91 5.25
C ILE A 28 -7.41 15.50 6.39
N ILE A 29 -7.77 16.43 7.29
CA ILE A 29 -8.60 16.07 8.46
C ILE A 29 -9.99 15.57 8.04
N GLU A 30 -10.60 16.20 7.04
CA GLU A 30 -11.91 15.77 6.54
C GLU A 30 -11.87 14.38 5.92
N GLN A 31 -10.79 14.05 5.19
CA GLN A 31 -10.60 12.70 4.65
C GLN A 31 -10.35 11.66 5.74
N LEU A 32 -9.58 12.00 6.77
CA LEU A 32 -9.38 11.11 7.92
C LEU A 32 -10.71 10.88 8.66
N LYS A 33 -11.54 11.92 8.85
CA LYS A 33 -12.87 11.78 9.47
C LYS A 33 -13.78 10.81 8.74
N LYS A 34 -13.77 10.82 7.41
CA LYS A 34 -14.55 9.87 6.60
C LYS A 34 -14.12 8.41 6.79
N HIS A 35 -12.87 8.16 7.21
CA HIS A 35 -12.31 6.82 7.31
C HIS A 35 -12.22 6.29 8.75
N PHE A 36 -12.01 7.17 9.72
CA PHE A 36 -11.80 6.81 11.13
C PHE A 36 -12.91 7.31 12.06
N GLU A 37 -13.85 8.10 11.54
CA GLU A 37 -15.04 8.58 12.26
C GLU A 37 -14.65 9.22 13.61
N GLU A 38 -15.23 8.74 14.71
CA GLU A 38 -14.99 9.24 16.07
C GLU A 38 -13.55 9.03 16.56
N ASN A 39 -12.79 8.11 15.94
CA ASN A 39 -11.40 7.83 16.30
C ASN A 39 -10.39 8.78 15.63
N THR A 40 -10.87 9.77 14.87
CA THR A 40 -10.02 10.68 14.11
C THR A 40 -9.18 11.57 15.03
N ILE A 41 -7.91 11.75 14.69
CA ILE A 41 -7.02 12.67 15.40
C ILE A 41 -7.54 14.12 15.42
N SER A 42 -7.08 14.90 16.39
CA SER A 42 -7.34 16.34 16.39
C SER A 42 -6.45 17.11 15.39
N LEU A 43 -6.90 18.31 15.01
CA LEU A 43 -6.14 19.21 14.14
C LEU A 43 -4.74 19.53 14.72
N ARG A 44 -4.63 19.62 16.04
CA ARG A 44 -3.36 19.84 16.76
C ARG A 44 -2.38 18.69 16.55
N ILE A 45 -2.85 17.45 16.61
CA ILE A 45 -2.01 16.26 16.34
C ILE A 45 -1.55 16.27 14.88
N LEU A 46 -2.44 16.59 13.94
CA LEU A 46 -2.11 16.70 12.53
C LEU A 46 -1.04 17.77 12.26
N SER A 47 -1.15 18.98 12.83
CA SER A 47 -0.09 20.01 12.70
C SER A 47 1.27 19.52 13.21
N ARG A 48 1.28 18.78 14.33
CA ARG A 48 2.51 18.20 14.87
C ARG A 48 3.10 17.16 13.92
N TRP A 49 2.27 16.32 13.31
CA TRP A 49 2.71 15.33 12.33
C TRP A 49 3.24 15.98 11.05
N ILE A 50 2.56 16.98 10.49
CA ILE A 50 3.06 17.74 9.32
C ILE A 50 4.44 18.35 9.62
N SER A 51 4.63 18.87 10.83
CA SER A 51 5.93 19.40 11.26
C SER A 51 7.02 18.32 11.32
N SER A 52 6.66 17.06 11.61
CA SER A 52 7.58 15.92 11.53
C SER A 52 7.81 15.45 10.09
N PHE A 53 6.79 15.48 9.24
CA PHE A 53 6.89 15.07 7.83
C PHE A 53 7.87 15.96 7.06
N LYS A 54 7.85 17.28 7.33
CA LYS A 54 8.82 18.24 6.76
C LYS A 54 10.28 17.96 7.12
N LYS A 55 10.54 17.13 8.13
CA LYS A 55 11.88 16.76 8.58
C LYS A 55 12.34 15.40 8.03
N LEU A 56 11.48 14.72 7.26
CA LEU A 56 11.86 13.47 6.62
C LEU A 56 12.93 13.74 5.54
N PRO A 57 13.88 12.81 5.35
CA PRO A 57 14.94 13.00 4.38
C PRO A 57 14.38 12.95 2.95
N GLU A 58 14.88 13.83 2.09
CA GLU A 58 14.46 13.92 0.68
C GLU A 58 14.62 12.59 -0.06
N SER A 59 15.67 11.83 0.25
CA SER A 59 15.90 10.50 -0.31
C SER A 59 14.78 9.50 -0.01
N ALA A 60 14.07 9.67 1.12
CA ALA A 60 12.93 8.84 1.47
C ALA A 60 11.64 9.37 0.83
N THR A 61 11.46 10.70 0.71
CA THR A 61 10.22 11.32 0.23
C THR A 61 10.15 11.51 -1.29
N LYS A 62 11.29 11.44 -2.02
CA LYS A 62 11.33 11.60 -3.49
C LYS A 62 10.38 10.65 -4.23
N LEU A 63 10.15 9.46 -3.68
CA LEU A 63 9.23 8.49 -4.27
C LEU A 63 7.75 8.81 -4.03
N ASP A 64 7.43 9.78 -3.17
CA ASP A 64 6.05 10.12 -2.83
C ASP A 64 5.48 11.24 -3.72
N GLU A 65 6.30 11.78 -4.62
CA GLU A 65 5.87 12.67 -5.71
C GLU A 65 5.08 11.91 -6.79
N PRO A 66 4.22 12.59 -7.55
CA PRO A 66 3.54 12.00 -8.71
C PRO A 66 4.52 11.33 -9.67
N PHE A 67 4.22 10.10 -10.07
CA PHE A 67 5.02 9.31 -10.99
C PHE A 67 5.19 10.04 -12.33
N GLN A 68 6.43 10.06 -12.83
CA GLN A 68 6.76 10.59 -14.15
C GLN A 68 7.49 9.51 -14.95
N TRP A 69 6.93 9.11 -16.10
CA TRP A 69 7.47 8.03 -16.91
C TRP A 69 8.92 8.29 -17.36
N ASN A 70 9.26 9.54 -17.68
CA ASN A 70 10.61 9.91 -18.08
C ASN A 70 11.66 9.80 -16.96
N LYS A 71 11.24 9.54 -15.71
CA LYS A 71 12.09 9.39 -14.53
C LYS A 71 12.17 7.94 -14.03
N CYS A 72 11.80 6.95 -14.84
CA CYS A 72 11.80 5.53 -14.42
C CYS A 72 13.13 5.08 -13.80
N ASP A 73 14.27 5.50 -14.37
CA ASP A 73 15.60 5.15 -13.86
C ASP A 73 15.85 5.70 -12.45
N ASP A 74 15.42 6.94 -12.17
CA ASP A 74 15.53 7.57 -10.84
C ASP A 74 14.78 6.77 -9.76
N TYR A 75 13.73 6.05 -10.15
CA TYR A 75 12.92 5.22 -9.26
C TYR A 75 13.46 3.78 -9.15
N GLY A 76 14.44 3.41 -10.00
CA GLY A 76 14.94 2.06 -10.14
C GLY A 76 13.98 1.11 -10.88
N ILE A 77 13.22 1.65 -11.83
CA ILE A 77 12.28 0.89 -12.67
C ILE A 77 12.89 0.76 -14.08
N PRO A 78 13.15 -0.45 -14.60
CA PRO A 78 13.67 -0.65 -15.94
C PRO A 78 12.67 -0.23 -17.03
N TRP A 79 13.14 0.49 -18.05
CA TRP A 79 12.32 0.91 -19.19
C TRP A 79 11.61 -0.21 -19.94
N THR A 80 12.18 -1.43 -19.93
CA THR A 80 11.59 -2.62 -20.57
C THR A 80 10.21 -2.98 -20.03
N ASN A 81 9.82 -2.44 -18.87
CA ASN A 81 8.51 -2.67 -18.25
C ASN A 81 7.52 -1.51 -18.45
N SER A 82 7.85 -0.53 -19.30
CA SER A 82 7.05 0.67 -19.51
C SER A 82 5.60 0.37 -19.91
N LEU A 83 5.38 -0.55 -20.85
CA LEU A 83 4.03 -0.85 -21.34
C LEU A 83 3.10 -1.27 -20.19
N LYS A 84 3.51 -2.30 -19.43
CA LYS A 84 2.69 -2.83 -18.34
C LYS A 84 2.49 -1.81 -17.22
N LEU A 85 3.53 -1.04 -16.89
CA LEU A 85 3.42 -0.01 -15.86
C LEU A 85 2.48 1.13 -16.29
N LEU A 86 2.55 1.58 -17.54
CA LEU A 86 1.66 2.63 -18.05
C LEU A 86 0.20 2.17 -18.10
N GLU A 87 -0.07 0.90 -18.43
CA GLU A 87 -1.42 0.32 -18.31
C GLU A 87 -1.95 0.39 -16.86
N LEU A 88 -1.11 0.07 -15.87
CA LEU A 88 -1.48 0.14 -14.45
C LEU A 88 -1.73 1.59 -14.01
N CYS A 89 -0.89 2.53 -14.44
CA CYS A 89 -1.08 3.96 -14.20
C CYS A 89 -2.37 4.48 -14.81
N HIS A 90 -2.68 4.11 -16.06
CA HIS A 90 -3.92 4.49 -16.71
C HIS A 90 -5.14 3.91 -15.98
N HIS A 91 -5.11 2.62 -15.62
CA HIS A 91 -6.20 2.00 -14.86
C HIS A 91 -6.46 2.70 -13.52
N TYR A 92 -5.40 3.13 -12.84
CA TYR A 92 -5.54 3.88 -11.59
C TYR A 92 -6.12 5.27 -11.82
N TYR A 93 -5.69 5.97 -12.86
CA TYR A 93 -6.23 7.27 -13.24
C TYR A 93 -7.74 7.19 -13.52
N GLU A 94 -8.18 6.24 -14.34
CA GLU A 94 -9.61 6.05 -14.65
C GLU A 94 -10.48 5.80 -13.39
N ARG A 95 -9.90 5.19 -12.35
CA ARG A 95 -10.63 4.86 -11.13
C ARG A 95 -10.61 5.95 -10.07
N GLU A 96 -9.46 6.60 -9.89
CA GLU A 96 -9.20 7.52 -8.77
C GLU A 96 -9.09 8.98 -9.20
N ASP A 97 -9.07 9.27 -10.51
CA ASP A 97 -8.79 10.58 -11.11
C ASP A 97 -7.47 11.19 -10.60
N LYS A 98 -6.45 10.34 -10.45
CA LYS A 98 -5.15 10.66 -9.84
C LYS A 98 -4.00 9.97 -10.54
N THR A 99 -2.84 10.62 -10.53
CA THR A 99 -1.56 9.98 -10.85
C THR A 99 -1.03 9.24 -9.60
N PRO A 100 -0.54 8.00 -9.72
CA PRO A 100 0.10 7.34 -8.59
C PRO A 100 1.40 8.03 -8.17
N SER A 101 1.84 7.80 -6.95
CA SER A 101 3.20 8.17 -6.57
C SER A 101 4.24 7.27 -7.25
N ALA A 102 5.48 7.74 -7.36
CA ALA A 102 6.56 6.90 -7.86
C ALA A 102 6.80 5.63 -6.99
N ARG A 103 6.50 5.69 -5.68
CA ARG A 103 6.55 4.55 -4.75
C ARG A 103 5.50 3.50 -5.12
N GLN A 104 4.27 3.93 -5.36
CA GLN A 104 3.19 3.05 -5.80
C GLN A 104 3.55 2.41 -7.14
N ALA A 105 3.96 3.20 -8.13
CA ALA A 105 4.39 2.72 -9.45
C ALA A 105 5.52 1.69 -9.35
N LYS A 106 6.53 1.93 -8.51
CA LYS A 106 7.63 0.99 -8.26
C LYS A 106 7.14 -0.33 -7.69
N TRP A 107 6.23 -0.31 -6.72
CA TRP A 107 5.68 -1.53 -6.15
C TRP A 107 4.73 -2.27 -7.09
N TRP A 108 3.93 -1.56 -7.88
CA TRP A 108 3.11 -2.16 -8.92
C TRP A 108 3.96 -2.88 -9.95
N TRP A 109 5.06 -2.26 -10.38
CA TRP A 109 6.04 -2.91 -11.24
C TRP A 109 6.58 -4.19 -10.58
N LYS A 110 7.16 -4.13 -9.37
CA LYS A 110 7.68 -5.32 -8.67
C LYS A 110 6.65 -6.44 -8.55
N VAL A 111 5.42 -6.12 -8.18
CA VAL A 111 4.33 -7.10 -8.04
C VAL A 111 3.97 -7.69 -9.41
N SER A 112 3.90 -6.88 -10.47
CA SER A 112 3.62 -7.38 -11.83
C SER A 112 4.65 -8.41 -12.31
N GLN A 113 5.90 -8.28 -11.88
CA GLN A 113 6.96 -9.23 -12.22
C GLN A 113 6.83 -10.54 -11.42
N ALA A 114 6.48 -10.43 -10.14
CA ALA A 114 6.37 -11.57 -9.25
C ALA A 114 5.06 -12.37 -9.45
N GLY A 115 3.98 -11.70 -9.82
CA GLY A 115 2.65 -12.26 -10.08
C GLY A 115 2.11 -11.80 -11.43
N PRO A 116 2.67 -12.28 -12.57
CA PRO A 116 2.26 -11.84 -13.91
C PRO A 116 0.83 -12.24 -14.28
N ASP A 117 0.26 -13.19 -13.55
CA ASP A 117 -1.10 -13.70 -13.71
C ASP A 117 -2.15 -12.88 -12.94
N LEU A 118 -1.71 -11.93 -12.10
CA LEU A 118 -2.59 -11.02 -11.39
C LEU A 118 -3.20 -9.97 -12.33
N ARG A 119 -4.47 -9.65 -12.10
CA ARG A 119 -5.16 -8.56 -12.78
C ARG A 119 -4.64 -7.19 -12.31
N ALA A 120 -4.88 -6.15 -13.10
CA ALA A 120 -4.40 -4.79 -12.82
C ALA A 120 -4.83 -4.27 -11.42
N ASN A 121 -6.08 -4.52 -11.03
CA ASN A 121 -6.60 -4.15 -9.71
C ASN A 121 -5.91 -4.91 -8.56
N GLN A 122 -5.58 -6.20 -8.76
CA GLN A 122 -4.86 -7.01 -7.78
C GLN A 122 -3.41 -6.56 -7.62
N ILE A 123 -2.75 -6.26 -8.75
CA ILE A 123 -1.39 -5.70 -8.74
C ILE A 123 -1.37 -4.35 -8.01
N ALA A 124 -2.32 -3.47 -8.31
CA ALA A 124 -2.43 -2.16 -7.69
C ALA A 124 -2.72 -2.28 -6.19
N GLU A 125 -3.64 -3.15 -5.77
CA GLU A 125 -3.96 -3.38 -4.36
C GLU A 125 -2.74 -3.88 -3.59
N LEU A 126 -2.07 -4.93 -4.07
CA LEU A 126 -0.88 -5.47 -3.40
C LEU A 126 0.26 -4.47 -3.35
N GLY A 127 0.55 -3.78 -4.45
CA GLY A 127 1.64 -2.81 -4.47
C GLY A 127 1.32 -1.56 -3.62
N ASN A 128 0.05 -1.16 -3.51
CA ASN A 128 -0.36 -0.14 -2.54
C ASN A 128 -0.13 -0.60 -1.10
N LEU A 129 -0.41 -1.87 -0.76
CA LEU A 129 -0.12 -2.39 0.59
C LEU A 129 1.38 -2.39 0.92
N TYR A 130 2.25 -2.70 -0.04
CA TYR A 130 3.70 -2.54 0.16
C TYR A 130 4.10 -1.08 0.34
N SER A 131 3.61 -0.20 -0.55
CA SER A 131 3.85 1.24 -0.51
C SER A 131 3.44 1.86 0.83
N ASP A 132 2.23 1.56 1.29
CA ASP A 132 1.68 2.09 2.54
C ASP A 132 2.49 1.64 3.76
N ARG A 133 3.04 0.43 3.75
CA ARG A 133 3.87 -0.08 4.84
C ARG A 133 5.26 0.54 4.85
N GLU A 134 5.86 0.79 3.69
CA GLU A 134 7.10 1.58 3.61
C GLU A 134 6.88 2.98 4.18
N VAL A 135 5.75 3.61 3.82
CA VAL A 135 5.38 4.92 4.37
C VAL A 135 5.16 4.82 5.87
N GLU A 136 4.43 3.81 6.36
CA GLU A 136 4.18 3.59 7.79
C GLU A 136 5.51 3.52 8.56
N GLY A 137 6.43 2.65 8.14
CA GLY A 137 7.74 2.52 8.78
C GLY A 137 8.55 3.83 8.74
N MET A 138 8.52 4.54 7.61
CA MET A 138 9.16 5.85 7.49
C MET A 138 8.57 6.88 8.47
N VAL A 139 7.25 6.95 8.61
CA VAL A 139 6.61 7.98 9.45
C VAL A 139 6.59 7.61 10.93
N THR A 140 6.60 6.32 11.29
CA THR A 140 6.67 5.88 12.70
C THR A 140 8.12 5.77 13.19
N GLY A 141 9.07 5.54 12.29
CA GLY A 141 10.46 5.22 12.61
C GLY A 141 10.70 3.72 12.82
N ASP A 142 9.71 2.88 12.57
CA ASP A 142 9.81 1.42 12.70
C ASP A 142 10.19 0.77 11.37
N ALA A 143 10.75 -0.44 11.42
CA ALA A 143 10.96 -1.22 10.20
C ALA A 143 9.59 -1.68 9.63
N PRO A 144 9.35 -1.53 8.31
CA PRO A 144 8.12 -2.02 7.70
C PRO A 144 8.08 -3.55 7.75
N VAL A 145 6.92 -4.11 8.09
CA VAL A 145 6.71 -5.57 8.17
C VAL A 145 6.02 -6.05 6.91
N PHE A 146 6.63 -7.00 6.19
CA PHE A 146 6.12 -7.50 4.90
C PHE A 146 5.76 -8.99 4.90
N ASP A 147 5.83 -9.70 6.02
CA ASP A 147 5.80 -11.17 6.05
C ASP A 147 4.58 -11.80 5.38
N ASP A 148 3.38 -11.24 5.60
CA ASP A 148 2.14 -11.70 4.96
C ASP A 148 2.08 -11.36 3.46
N LEU A 149 2.55 -10.18 3.03
CA LEU A 149 2.63 -9.80 1.62
C LEU A 149 3.67 -10.65 0.87
N ASN A 150 4.82 -10.88 1.49
CA ASN A 150 5.88 -11.74 0.98
C ASN A 150 5.37 -13.18 0.87
N ALA A 151 4.68 -13.68 1.89
CA ALA A 151 4.04 -15.00 1.85
C ALA A 151 3.00 -15.07 0.73
N TYR A 152 2.15 -14.06 0.58
CA TYR A 152 1.11 -14.04 -0.43
C TYR A 152 1.68 -14.10 -1.84
N ILE A 153 2.69 -13.28 -2.17
CA ILE A 153 3.30 -13.29 -3.51
C ILE A 153 4.19 -14.52 -3.77
N THR A 154 4.77 -15.10 -2.71
CA THR A 154 5.60 -16.33 -2.81
C THR A 154 4.75 -17.56 -3.04
N TYR A 155 3.73 -17.76 -2.19
CA TYR A 155 2.91 -18.96 -2.23
C TYR A 155 1.73 -18.84 -3.19
N LYS A 156 1.39 -17.63 -3.65
CA LYS A 156 0.37 -17.39 -4.69
C LYS A 156 -0.95 -18.13 -4.40
N PRO A 157 -1.61 -17.88 -3.25
CA PRO A 157 -2.80 -18.64 -2.83
C PRO A 157 -4.00 -18.45 -3.74
N TYR A 158 -3.98 -17.45 -4.62
CA TYR A 158 -4.95 -17.25 -5.71
C TYR A 158 -4.89 -18.35 -6.79
N HIS A 159 -3.87 -19.22 -6.75
CA HIS A 159 -3.91 -20.51 -7.45
C HIS A 159 -4.44 -21.59 -6.51
N THR A 160 -5.53 -22.26 -6.90
CA THR A 160 -6.23 -23.26 -6.07
C THR A 160 -5.30 -24.36 -5.53
N ASN A 161 -4.31 -24.79 -6.32
CA ASN A 161 -3.36 -25.83 -5.93
C ASN A 161 -2.28 -25.37 -4.92
N ARG A 162 -2.23 -24.07 -4.57
CA ARG A 162 -1.22 -23.50 -3.65
C ARG A 162 -1.80 -23.00 -2.32
N VAL A 163 -3.12 -22.94 -2.19
CA VAL A 163 -3.83 -22.51 -0.96
C VAL A 163 -3.32 -23.25 0.27
N ARG A 164 -3.18 -24.59 0.20
CA ARG A 164 -2.71 -25.42 1.32
C ARG A 164 -1.30 -25.07 1.76
N THR A 165 -0.39 -24.82 0.82
CA THR A 165 1.00 -24.47 1.13
C THR A 165 1.10 -23.10 1.78
N TYR A 166 0.31 -22.12 1.30
CA TYR A 166 0.19 -20.81 1.92
C TYR A 166 -0.36 -20.91 3.34
N ALA A 167 -1.49 -21.61 3.54
CA ALA A 167 -2.10 -21.78 4.86
C ALA A 167 -1.12 -22.43 5.86
N ARG A 168 -0.39 -23.46 5.43
CA ARG A 168 0.65 -24.10 6.26
C ARG A 168 1.73 -23.11 6.68
N PHE A 169 2.25 -22.30 5.75
CA PHE A 169 3.27 -21.30 6.05
C PHE A 169 2.76 -20.24 7.05
N ILE A 170 1.57 -19.70 6.80
CA ILE A 170 0.95 -18.69 7.66
C ILE A 170 0.77 -19.22 9.09
N ASN A 171 0.22 -20.42 9.24
CA ASN A 171 -0.02 -21.04 10.55
C ASN A 171 1.28 -21.35 11.29
N MET A 172 2.28 -21.92 10.60
CA MET A 172 3.55 -22.30 11.21
C MET A 172 4.35 -21.10 11.73
N ASN A 173 4.21 -19.94 11.09
CA ASN A 173 4.93 -18.71 11.46
C ASN A 173 4.07 -17.74 12.29
N GLY A 174 2.83 -18.09 12.64
CA GLY A 174 1.93 -17.21 13.39
C GLY A 174 1.59 -15.89 12.67
N ILE A 175 1.67 -15.89 11.34
CA ILE A 175 1.43 -14.70 10.52
C ILE A 175 -0.09 -14.53 10.34
N LYS A 176 -0.57 -13.29 10.26
CA LYS A 176 -1.98 -13.05 9.90
C LYS A 176 -2.15 -13.21 8.39
N PRO A 177 -3.10 -14.03 7.89
CA PRO A 177 -3.30 -14.18 6.46
C PRO A 177 -3.74 -12.86 5.82
N LEU A 178 -3.10 -12.51 4.71
CA LEU A 178 -3.54 -11.43 3.84
C LEU A 178 -4.83 -11.84 3.11
N LYS A 179 -5.76 -10.90 2.99
CA LYS A 179 -7.02 -11.05 2.24
C LYS A 179 -7.24 -9.83 1.35
N PRO A 180 -6.72 -9.82 0.11
CA PRO A 180 -6.96 -8.73 -0.83
C PRO A 180 -8.45 -8.66 -1.19
N LYS A 181 -9.01 -7.45 -1.29
CA LYS A 181 -10.40 -7.21 -1.66
C LYS A 181 -10.69 -7.59 -3.11
N SER A 182 -9.68 -7.47 -3.98
CA SER A 182 -9.76 -7.78 -5.40
C SER A 182 -9.62 -9.28 -5.73
N ASP A 183 -9.38 -10.14 -4.73
CA ASP A 183 -9.26 -11.58 -4.94
C ASP A 183 -10.63 -12.28 -4.86
N GLU A 184 -11.21 -12.54 -6.04
CA GLU A 184 -12.49 -13.22 -6.25
C GLU A 184 -12.50 -14.70 -5.84
N SER A 185 -11.34 -15.32 -5.58
CA SER A 185 -11.26 -16.67 -4.98
C SER A 185 -11.84 -16.71 -3.55
N ASN A 186 -12.12 -15.54 -2.97
CA ASN A 186 -12.86 -15.35 -1.72
C ASN A 186 -14.38 -15.25 -1.87
N THR A 187 -14.96 -15.50 -3.06
CA THR A 187 -16.40 -15.76 -3.15
C THR A 187 -16.75 -16.95 -2.25
N THR A 188 -17.83 -16.79 -1.48
CA THR A 188 -18.23 -17.57 -0.31
C THR A 188 -18.18 -19.08 -0.56
N GLY A 189 -17.03 -19.71 -0.29
CA GLY A 189 -16.85 -21.16 -0.49
C GLY A 189 -15.41 -21.66 -0.50
N GLY A 190 -14.42 -20.85 -0.92
CA GLY A 190 -13.05 -21.32 -1.14
C GLY A 190 -12.20 -21.54 0.12
N LEU A 191 -12.25 -20.63 1.09
CA LEU A 191 -11.41 -20.70 2.30
C LEU A 191 -12.12 -21.28 3.54
N LYS A 192 -13.46 -21.37 3.54
CA LYS A 192 -14.19 -21.92 4.70
C LYS A 192 -14.11 -23.44 4.82
N ASN A 193 -13.71 -24.15 3.76
CA ASN A 193 -13.69 -25.62 3.73
C ASN A 193 -12.28 -26.22 3.84
N THR A 194 -11.27 -25.43 4.22
CA THR A 194 -9.89 -25.93 4.35
C THR A 194 -9.14 -25.46 5.60
N LEU A 195 -9.86 -24.97 6.61
CA LEU A 195 -9.36 -24.76 7.97
C LEU A 195 -10.10 -25.68 8.93
#